data_AF-A0A957FN25-F1
#
_entry.id   AF-A0A957FN25-F1
#
_cell.length_a   1.000
_cell.length_b   1.000
_cell.length_c   1.000
_cell.angle_alpha   90.00
_cell.angle_beta   90.00
_cell.angle_gamma   90.00
#
_symmetry.space_group_name_H-M   'P 1'
#
loop_
_entity.id
_entity.type
_entity.pdbx_description
1 polymer ?
#
loop_
_entity_poly.entity_id
_entity_poly.type
_entity_poly.pdbx_seq_one_letter_code
_entity_poly.pdbx_strand_id
1 'polypeptide(L)'
;YWRDWRGLIQTGLWAFVPAFLLGSLWWGRNIILYGGLDILGKATHDAVVVNQPRTADLLAQVGLGGAIQQLVRTTFNSFWGQFGWMALPMLNPGWLYPLLWLFTAVAFMGLLRHWQQRTTPDNQPALILFSLFLLTLAVHLVYNVTFIQHQGRYLFPALIPIGVGAMVGVMAWIRPFTPRWPILQQLVPIGLALALITLDVWALFRIIVPNL
;
A
#
# COMPACT_ATOMS: atom_id res chain seq x y z
N TYR A 1 25.25 -10.61 18.34
CA TYR A 1 24.63 -10.05 17.12
C TYR A 1 25.21 -10.56 15.78
N TRP A 2 26.43 -11.11 15.69
CA TRP A 2 27.03 -11.53 14.40
C TRP A 2 26.78 -13.00 13.95
N ARG A 3 26.04 -13.81 14.73
CA ARG A 3 25.93 -15.27 14.51
C ARG A 3 24.80 -15.73 13.57
N ASP A 4 23.83 -14.88 13.23
CA ASP A 4 22.63 -15.29 12.45
C ASP A 4 22.66 -14.98 10.95
N TRP A 5 23.71 -14.32 10.45
CA TRP A 5 23.81 -13.98 9.01
C TRP A 5 23.76 -15.22 8.10
N ARG A 6 24.33 -16.35 8.53
CA ARG A 6 24.29 -17.60 7.75
C ARG A 6 22.87 -18.13 7.63
N GLY A 7 22.08 -18.11 8.70
CA GLY A 7 20.69 -18.55 8.67
C GLY A 7 19.81 -17.61 7.83
N LEU A 8 20.04 -16.30 7.93
CA LEU A 8 19.34 -15.29 7.15
C LEU A 8 19.66 -15.40 5.65
N ILE A 9 20.95 -15.59 5.30
CA ILE A 9 21.38 -15.81 3.91
C ILE A 9 20.84 -17.13 3.38
N GLN A 10 20.91 -18.22 4.15
CA GLN A 10 20.41 -19.52 3.71
C GLN A 10 18.90 -19.48 3.47
N THR A 11 18.14 -18.90 4.40
CA THR A 11 16.68 -18.73 4.25
C THR A 11 16.36 -17.79 3.10
N GLY A 12 17.12 -16.70 2.95
CA GLY A 12 17.01 -15.77 1.83
C GLY A 12 17.26 -16.45 0.49
N LEU A 13 18.26 -17.32 0.40
CA LEU A 13 18.56 -18.11 -0.80
C LEU A 13 17.45 -19.12 -1.10
N TRP A 14 16.92 -19.81 -0.08
CA TRP A 14 15.80 -20.74 -0.27
C TRP A 14 14.54 -20.05 -0.82
N ALA A 15 14.31 -18.79 -0.47
CA ALA A 15 13.23 -18.00 -1.05
C ALA A 15 13.60 -17.42 -2.42
N PHE A 16 14.82 -16.91 -2.56
CA PHE A 16 15.27 -16.18 -3.75
C PHE A 16 15.49 -17.08 -4.96
N VAL A 17 16.10 -18.26 -4.78
CA VAL A 17 16.42 -19.18 -5.89
C VAL A 17 15.16 -19.61 -6.66
N PRO A 18 14.09 -20.14 -6.04
CA PRO A 18 12.90 -20.51 -6.79
C PRO A 18 12.21 -19.29 -7.41
N ALA A 19 12.16 -18.16 -6.71
CA ALA A 19 11.61 -16.91 -7.26
C ALA A 19 12.38 -16.41 -8.48
N PHE A 20 13.71 -16.49 -8.43
CA PHE A 20 14.61 -16.10 -9.51
C PHE A 20 14.47 -17.05 -10.70
N LEU A 21 14.42 -18.36 -10.48
CA LEU A 21 14.21 -19.34 -11.56
C LEU A 21 12.89 -19.09 -12.28
N LEU A 22 11.80 -18.89 -11.53
CA LEU A 22 10.50 -18.54 -12.12
C LEU A 22 10.55 -17.20 -12.86
N GLY A 23 11.18 -16.17 -12.28
CA GLY A 23 11.35 -14.86 -12.92
C GLY A 23 12.19 -14.93 -14.19
N SER A 24 13.23 -15.77 -14.20
CA SER A 24 14.16 -15.91 -15.31
C SER A 24 13.49 -16.44 -16.58
N LEU A 25 12.46 -17.27 -16.46
CA LEU A 25 11.66 -17.72 -17.61
C LEU A 25 10.98 -16.53 -18.30
N TRP A 26 10.42 -15.60 -17.53
CA TRP A 26 9.74 -14.43 -18.07
C TRP A 26 10.73 -13.39 -18.61
N TRP A 27 11.84 -13.18 -17.92
CA TRP A 27 12.93 -12.31 -18.35
C TRP A 27 13.59 -12.80 -19.64
N GLY A 28 13.84 -14.11 -19.74
CA GLY A 28 14.34 -14.74 -20.97
C GLY A 28 13.37 -14.56 -22.14
N ARG A 29 12.08 -14.79 -21.90
CA ARG A 29 11.01 -14.48 -22.89
C ARG A 29 11.04 -13.02 -23.33
N ASN A 30 11.21 -12.08 -22.40
CA ASN A 30 11.26 -10.65 -22.72
C ASN A 30 12.50 -10.27 -23.54
N ILE A 31 13.68 -10.81 -23.21
CA ILE A 31 14.90 -10.61 -24.01
C ILE A 31 14.70 -11.11 -25.44
N ILE A 32 14.12 -12.31 -25.61
CA ILE A 32 13.92 -12.92 -26.93
C ILE A 32 12.92 -12.09 -27.77
N LEU A 33 11.86 -11.57 -27.16
CA LEU A 33 10.78 -10.90 -27.89
C LEU A 33 10.97 -9.41 -28.09
N TYR A 34 11.52 -8.70 -27.10
CA TYR A 34 11.74 -7.26 -27.18
C TYR A 34 13.14 -6.91 -27.69
N GLY A 35 14.09 -7.86 -27.62
CA GLY A 35 15.47 -7.67 -28.03
C GLY A 35 16.31 -6.91 -27.00
N GLY A 36 17.63 -7.12 -27.05
CA GLY A 36 18.60 -6.42 -26.20
C GLY A 36 18.48 -6.72 -24.70
N LEU A 37 18.71 -5.70 -23.86
CA LEU A 37 18.65 -5.78 -22.40
C LEU A 37 17.29 -5.31 -21.83
N ASP A 38 16.22 -5.28 -22.64
CA ASP A 38 14.88 -4.88 -22.17
C ASP A 38 14.16 -6.01 -21.39
N ILE A 39 14.85 -6.50 -20.35
CA ILE A 39 14.42 -7.59 -19.47
C ILE A 39 13.05 -7.31 -18.85
N LEU A 40 12.80 -6.03 -18.53
CA LEU A 40 11.59 -5.57 -17.89
C LEU A 40 10.53 -5.06 -18.89
N GLY A 41 10.84 -5.01 -20.19
CA GLY A 41 9.95 -4.48 -21.22
C GLY A 41 9.67 -2.98 -21.10
N LYS A 42 10.51 -2.23 -20.37
CA LYS A 42 10.31 -0.80 -20.09
C LYS A 42 10.54 0.06 -21.33
N ALA A 43 11.60 -0.23 -22.09
CA ALA A 43 11.89 0.55 -23.31
C ALA A 43 10.80 0.34 -24.36
N THR A 44 10.35 -0.91 -24.52
CA THR A 44 9.24 -1.26 -25.41
C THR A 44 7.92 -0.64 -24.94
N HIS A 45 7.66 -0.66 -23.63
CA HIS A 45 6.50 0.03 -23.04
C HIS A 45 6.51 1.52 -23.36
N ASP A 46 7.63 2.21 -23.13
CA ASP A 46 7.73 3.66 -23.36
C ASP A 46 7.60 4.04 -24.85
N ALA A 47 7.99 3.15 -25.76
CA ALA A 47 7.85 3.35 -27.20
C ALA A 47 6.40 3.19 -27.71
N VAL A 48 5.62 2.28 -27.10
CA VAL A 48 4.23 2.01 -27.50
C VAL A 48 3.26 2.96 -26.79
N VAL A 49 3.59 3.39 -25.58
CA VAL A 49 2.69 4.19 -24.73
C VAL A 49 2.87 5.68 -24.98
N VAL A 50 2.35 6.13 -26.13
CA VAL A 50 2.45 7.53 -26.59
C VAL A 50 1.34 8.42 -26.01
N ASN A 51 0.15 7.87 -25.73
CA ASN A 51 -1.03 8.63 -25.29
C ASN A 51 -1.29 8.59 -23.78
N GLN A 52 -0.32 8.16 -22.96
CA GLN A 52 -0.51 8.11 -21.51
C GLN A 52 -0.23 9.47 -20.88
N PRO A 53 -1.10 9.94 -19.96
CA PRO A 53 -0.87 11.19 -19.25
C PRO A 53 0.46 11.19 -18.49
N ARG A 54 1.27 12.24 -18.70
CA ARG A 54 2.58 12.41 -18.05
C ARG A 54 2.50 13.39 -16.89
N THR A 55 3.35 13.16 -15.90
CA THR A 55 3.44 14.02 -14.71
C THR A 55 3.90 15.43 -15.06
N ALA A 56 4.73 15.59 -16.11
CA ALA A 56 5.15 16.89 -16.61
C ALA A 56 3.96 17.73 -17.11
N ASP A 57 3.03 17.12 -17.83
CA ASP A 57 1.83 17.79 -18.33
C ASP A 57 0.91 18.19 -17.17
N LEU A 58 0.77 17.32 -16.17
CA LEU A 58 0.01 17.64 -14.96
C LEU A 58 0.61 18.81 -14.19
N LEU A 59 1.94 18.81 -13.99
CA LEU A 59 2.65 19.90 -13.32
C LEU A 59 2.49 21.23 -14.06
N ALA A 60 2.48 21.21 -15.39
CA ALA A 60 2.23 22.40 -16.20
C ALA A 60 0.79 22.92 -16.03
N GLN A 61 -0.19 22.04 -15.81
CA GLN A 61 -1.61 22.40 -15.69
C GLN A 61 -2.00 22.89 -14.30
N VAL A 62 -1.56 22.21 -13.24
CA VAL A 62 -2.04 22.45 -11.85
C VAL A 62 -0.94 22.87 -10.88
N GLY A 63 0.31 22.97 -11.35
CA GLY A 63 1.47 23.24 -10.51
C GLY A 63 1.80 22.11 -9.53
N LEU A 64 2.89 22.30 -8.79
CA LEU A 64 3.38 21.29 -7.83
C LEU A 64 2.37 21.00 -6.70
N GLY A 65 1.75 22.06 -6.15
CA GLY A 65 0.78 21.92 -5.06
C GLY A 65 -0.47 21.14 -5.49
N GLY A 66 -1.01 21.46 -6.66
CA GLY A 66 -2.16 20.74 -7.23
C GLY A 66 -1.82 19.29 -7.55
N ALA A 67 -0.63 19.03 -8.10
CA ALA A 67 -0.18 17.67 -8.40
C ALA A 67 -0.04 16.82 -7.12
N ILE A 68 0.53 17.36 -6.04
CA ILE A 68 0.63 16.66 -4.75
C ILE A 68 -0.75 16.40 -4.17
N GLN A 69 -1.65 17.37 -4.22
CA GLN A 69 -3.01 17.20 -3.73
C GLN A 69 -3.75 16.08 -4.49
N GLN A 70 -3.62 16.05 -5.82
CA GLN A 70 -4.21 15.01 -6.65
C GLN A 70 -3.58 13.65 -6.40
N LEU A 71 -2.25 13.57 -6.25
CA LEU A 71 -1.53 12.35 -5.89
C LEU A 71 -2.08 11.78 -4.59
N VAL A 72 -2.12 12.58 -3.51
CA VAL A 72 -2.57 12.13 -2.19
C VAL A 72 -4.04 11.75 -2.21
N ARG A 73 -4.92 12.60 -2.74
CA ARG A 73 -6.37 12.36 -2.75
C ARG A 73 -6.74 11.15 -3.60
N THR A 74 -6.17 11.04 -4.80
CA THR A 74 -6.50 9.94 -5.71
C THR A 74 -5.93 8.62 -5.20
N THR A 75 -4.71 8.62 -4.67
CA THR A 75 -4.09 7.43 -4.07
C THR A 75 -4.89 6.97 -2.86
N PHE A 76 -5.31 7.89 -1.99
CA PHE A 76 -6.12 7.56 -0.82
C PHE A 76 -7.48 6.99 -1.21
N ASN A 77 -8.21 7.68 -2.09
CA ASN A 77 -9.55 7.26 -2.51
C ASN A 77 -9.51 5.88 -3.17
N SER A 78 -8.55 5.64 -4.04
CA SER A 78 -8.42 4.35 -4.74
C SER A 78 -7.78 3.25 -3.91
N PHE A 79 -7.03 3.57 -2.86
CA PHE A 79 -6.57 2.59 -1.88
C PHE A 79 -7.75 2.01 -1.09
N TRP A 80 -8.68 2.88 -0.66
CA TRP A 80 -9.85 2.47 0.11
C TRP A 80 -11.00 1.93 -0.74
N GLY A 81 -11.27 2.54 -1.89
CA GLY A 81 -12.31 2.09 -2.80
C GLY A 81 -12.63 3.10 -3.91
N GLN A 82 -11.99 2.90 -5.05
CA GLN A 82 -12.36 3.52 -6.32
C GLN A 82 -12.29 2.44 -7.38
N PHE A 83 -13.44 1.98 -7.86
CA PHE A 83 -13.56 0.74 -8.62
C PHE A 83 -13.63 0.98 -10.13
N GLY A 84 -13.60 -0.13 -10.89
CA GLY A 84 -13.53 -0.13 -12.34
C GLY A 84 -12.21 0.46 -12.86
N TRP A 85 -12.28 1.19 -13.97
CA TRP A 85 -11.15 1.93 -14.52
C TRP A 85 -10.99 3.30 -13.83
N MET A 86 -10.97 3.31 -12.49
CA MET A 86 -10.99 4.53 -11.66
C MET A 86 -12.26 5.39 -11.81
N ALA A 87 -13.32 4.86 -12.41
CA ALA A 87 -14.54 5.61 -12.72
C ALA A 87 -15.56 5.64 -11.56
N LEU A 88 -15.46 4.72 -10.61
CA LEU A 88 -16.49 4.50 -9.58
C LEU A 88 -15.95 4.79 -8.16
N PRO A 89 -15.79 6.05 -7.77
CA PRO A 89 -15.43 6.42 -6.40
C PRO A 89 -16.62 6.24 -5.44
N MET A 90 -16.36 5.87 -4.18
CA MET A 90 -17.37 5.76 -3.13
C MET A 90 -17.83 7.14 -2.59
N LEU A 91 -18.35 8.00 -3.48
CA LEU A 91 -18.80 9.36 -3.11
C LEU A 91 -20.18 9.39 -2.44
N ASN A 92 -20.97 8.32 -2.57
CA ASN A 92 -22.24 8.18 -1.89
C ASN A 92 -22.18 6.96 -0.95
N PRO A 93 -22.16 7.16 0.38
CA PRO A 93 -22.38 8.43 1.07
C PRO A 93 -21.14 9.32 1.18
N GLY A 94 -21.32 10.64 1.11
CA GLY A 94 -20.22 11.62 1.08
C GLY A 94 -19.38 11.71 2.36
N TRP A 95 -19.88 11.15 3.47
CA TRP A 95 -19.15 11.08 4.74
C TRP A 95 -18.13 9.94 4.80
N LEU A 96 -18.17 8.98 3.87
CA LEU A 96 -17.36 7.78 3.94
C LEU A 96 -15.86 8.09 3.80
N TYR A 97 -15.44 8.83 2.76
CA TYR A 97 -14.03 9.21 2.63
C TYR A 97 -13.52 10.06 3.79
N PRO A 98 -14.24 11.09 4.28
CA PRO A 98 -13.87 11.80 5.51
C PRO A 98 -13.69 10.89 6.73
N LEU A 99 -14.58 9.90 6.93
CA LEU A 99 -14.47 8.94 8.02
C LEU A 99 -13.21 8.07 7.89
N LEU A 100 -12.90 7.60 6.69
CA LEU A 100 -11.69 6.82 6.42
C LEU A 100 -10.42 7.64 6.61
N TRP A 101 -10.44 8.93 6.25
CA TRP A 101 -9.34 9.87 6.54
C TRP A 101 -9.13 10.01 8.04
N LEU A 102 -10.20 10.23 8.80
CA LEU A 102 -10.15 10.33 10.26
C LEU A 102 -9.61 9.04 10.88
N PHE A 103 -10.11 7.88 10.46
CA PHE A 103 -9.62 6.58 10.93
C PHE A 103 -8.12 6.42 10.65
N THR A 104 -7.67 6.73 9.43
CA THR A 104 -6.26 6.63 9.03
C THR A 104 -5.39 7.57 9.87
N ALA A 105 -5.84 8.79 10.12
CA ALA A 105 -5.14 9.76 10.96
C ALA A 105 -5.06 9.30 12.43
N VAL A 106 -6.15 8.79 13.00
CA VAL A 106 -6.18 8.28 14.38
C VAL A 106 -5.26 7.07 14.54
N ALA A 107 -5.29 6.14 13.59
CA ALA A 107 -4.40 4.99 13.57
C ALA A 107 -2.93 5.43 13.46
N PHE A 108 -2.62 6.37 12.56
CA PHE A 108 -1.27 6.90 12.40
C PHE A 108 -0.75 7.61 13.66
N MET A 109 -1.57 8.48 14.28
CA MET A 109 -1.21 9.14 15.54
C MET A 109 -0.99 8.13 16.67
N GLY A 110 -1.80 7.07 16.73
CA GLY A 110 -1.61 5.99 17.67
C GLY A 110 -0.30 5.22 17.44
N LEU A 111 0.08 5.01 16.18
CA LEU A 111 1.33 4.37 15.83
C LEU A 111 2.54 5.23 16.23
N LEU A 112 2.48 6.54 16.01
CA LEU A 112 3.50 7.49 16.48
C LEU A 112 3.63 7.46 18.00
N ARG A 113 2.51 7.46 18.72
CA ARG A 113 2.48 7.32 20.18
C ARG A 113 3.11 6.00 20.62
N HIS A 114 2.78 4.88 19.97
CA HIS A 114 3.39 3.58 20.26
C HIS A 114 4.91 3.63 20.09
N TRP A 115 5.38 4.28 19.01
CA TRP A 115 6.79 4.39 18.71
C TRP A 115 7.54 5.26 19.73
N GLN A 116 6.97 6.38 20.16
CA GLN A 116 7.53 7.24 21.21
C GLN A 116 7.62 6.56 22.58
N GLN A 117 6.71 5.61 22.86
CA GLN A 117 6.66 4.87 24.13
C GLN A 117 7.47 3.57 24.11
N ARG A 118 8.12 3.24 22.98
CA ARG A 118 8.96 2.04 22.90
C ARG A 118 10.26 2.26 23.67
N THR A 119 10.54 1.35 24.59
CA THR A 119 11.77 1.33 25.40
C THR A 119 12.83 0.35 24.88
N THR A 120 12.47 -0.58 23.98
CA THR A 120 13.40 -1.56 23.40
C THR A 120 13.53 -1.40 21.88
N PRO A 121 14.75 -1.27 21.33
CA PRO A 121 14.98 -0.97 19.92
C PRO A 121 14.88 -2.19 18.97
N ASP A 122 14.92 -3.43 19.49
CA ASP A 122 15.16 -4.60 18.64
C ASP A 122 13.85 -5.32 18.27
N ASN A 123 13.31 -5.01 17.10
CA ASN A 123 12.19 -5.75 16.51
C ASN A 123 12.43 -5.91 15.01
N GLN A 124 13.29 -6.88 14.67
CA GLN A 124 13.62 -7.23 13.28
C GLN A 124 12.38 -7.38 12.37
N PRO A 125 11.27 -8.03 12.81
CA PRO A 125 10.03 -8.03 12.03
C PRO A 125 9.49 -6.64 11.69
N ALA A 126 9.50 -5.70 12.66
CA ALA A 126 9.03 -4.33 12.41
C ALA A 126 9.93 -3.60 11.41
N LEU A 127 11.24 -3.82 11.44
CA LEU A 127 12.18 -3.26 10.47
C LEU A 127 11.94 -3.81 9.06
N ILE A 128 11.70 -5.11 8.92
CA ILE A 128 11.37 -5.75 7.63
C ILE A 128 10.08 -5.18 7.07
N LEU A 129 9.03 -5.10 7.90
CA LEU A 129 7.73 -4.53 7.51
C LEU A 129 7.85 -3.05 7.10
N PHE A 130 8.61 -2.27 7.87
CA PHE A 130 8.84 -0.87 7.55
C PHE A 130 9.65 -0.70 6.25
N SER A 131 10.68 -1.52 6.04
CA SER A 131 11.48 -1.51 4.82
C SER A 131 10.64 -1.89 3.60
N LEU A 132 9.76 -2.89 3.72
CA LEU A 132 8.81 -3.27 2.67
C LEU A 132 7.85 -2.13 2.33
N PHE A 133 7.31 -1.44 3.34
CA PHE A 133 6.47 -0.27 3.15
C PHE A 133 7.22 0.84 2.40
N LEU A 134 8.43 1.20 2.84
CA LEU A 134 9.25 2.23 2.21
C LEU A 134 9.63 1.88 0.78
N LEU A 135 10.01 0.62 0.51
CA LEU A 135 10.35 0.16 -0.82
C LEU A 135 9.14 0.26 -1.76
N THR A 136 7.97 -0.20 -1.31
CA THR A 136 6.73 -0.13 -2.10
C THR A 136 6.34 1.32 -2.38
N LEU A 137 6.45 2.19 -1.36
CA LEU A 137 6.18 3.61 -1.49
C LEU A 137 7.16 4.28 -2.48
N ALA A 138 8.45 3.96 -2.39
CA ALA A 138 9.46 4.49 -3.30
C ALA A 138 9.18 4.09 -4.75
N VAL A 139 8.87 2.81 -5.00
CA VAL A 139 8.50 2.33 -6.35
C VAL A 139 7.26 3.07 -6.86
N HIS A 140 6.24 3.23 -6.01
CA HIS A 140 5.02 3.96 -6.36
C HIS A 140 5.31 5.42 -6.72
N LEU A 141 6.11 6.12 -5.92
CA LEU A 141 6.48 7.52 -6.17
C LEU A 141 7.32 7.68 -7.43
N VAL A 142 8.34 6.83 -7.62
CA VAL A 142 9.20 6.84 -8.83
C VAL A 142 8.36 6.63 -10.08
N TYR A 143 7.39 5.72 -10.06
CA TYR A 143 6.50 5.51 -11.20
C TYR A 143 5.65 6.76 -11.50
N ASN A 144 5.21 7.46 -10.45
CA ASN A 144 4.43 8.70 -10.55
C ASN A 144 5.25 9.94 -10.94
N VAL A 145 6.58 9.86 -11.02
CA VAL A 145 7.41 10.94 -11.60
C VAL A 145 7.30 10.98 -13.12
N THR A 146 7.11 9.83 -13.77
CA THR A 146 7.03 9.74 -15.23
C THR A 146 5.59 9.73 -15.74
N PHE A 147 4.72 8.94 -15.11
CA PHE A 147 3.36 8.71 -15.56
C PHE A 147 2.34 8.98 -14.46
N ILE A 148 1.17 9.53 -14.81
CA ILE A 148 0.10 9.78 -13.84
C ILE A 148 -0.57 8.46 -13.46
N GLN A 149 -0.16 7.89 -12.33
CA GLN A 149 -0.56 6.56 -11.87
C GLN A 149 -0.82 6.58 -10.36
N HIS A 150 -1.65 7.54 -9.93
CA HIS A 150 -2.03 7.79 -8.53
C HIS A 150 -2.96 6.70 -7.95
N GLN A 151 -2.83 5.45 -8.40
CA GLN A 151 -3.71 4.37 -7.98
C GLN A 151 -3.18 3.70 -6.72
N GLY A 152 -3.99 3.62 -5.69
CA GLY A 152 -3.68 3.00 -4.41
C GLY A 152 -3.37 1.51 -4.51
N ARG A 153 -3.82 0.82 -5.57
CA ARG A 153 -3.49 -0.59 -5.83
C ARG A 153 -1.99 -0.88 -5.90
N TYR A 154 -1.17 0.11 -6.28
CA TYR A 154 0.29 -0.02 -6.28
C TYR A 154 0.88 -0.12 -4.86
N LEU A 155 0.10 0.20 -3.81
CA LEU A 155 0.48 0.02 -2.42
C LEU A 155 0.08 -1.35 -1.84
N PHE A 156 -0.59 -2.22 -2.60
CA PHE A 156 -0.99 -3.55 -2.13
C PHE A 156 0.17 -4.46 -1.69
N PRO A 157 1.37 -4.41 -2.29
CA PRO A 157 2.52 -5.11 -1.74
C PRO A 157 2.86 -4.70 -0.29
N ALA A 158 2.48 -3.48 0.10
CA ALA A 158 2.61 -2.97 1.47
C ALA A 158 1.32 -3.10 2.31
N LEU A 159 0.32 -3.88 1.88
CA LEU A 159 -0.93 -4.03 2.62
C LEU A 159 -0.71 -4.63 4.02
N ILE A 160 0.18 -5.62 4.14
CA ILE A 160 0.54 -6.23 5.42
C ILE A 160 1.15 -5.19 6.38
N PRO A 161 2.25 -4.48 6.03
CA PRO A 161 2.81 -3.48 6.94
C PRO A 161 1.84 -2.33 7.23
N ILE A 162 1.01 -1.91 6.27
CA ILE A 162 -0.03 -0.90 6.49
C ILE A 162 -1.07 -1.40 7.51
N GLY A 163 -1.60 -2.61 7.32
CA GLY A 163 -2.62 -3.20 8.19
C GLY A 163 -2.11 -3.44 9.61
N VAL A 164 -0.89 -4.00 9.75
CA VAL A 164 -0.25 -4.19 11.06
C VAL A 164 0.01 -2.84 11.73
N GLY A 165 0.54 -1.86 11.00
CA GLY A 165 0.79 -0.51 11.52
C GLY A 165 -0.50 0.17 12.00
N ALA A 166 -1.57 0.06 11.22
CA ALA A 166 -2.88 0.59 11.58
C ALA A 166 -3.43 -0.08 12.85
N MET A 167 -3.36 -1.41 12.94
CA MET A 167 -3.82 -2.14 14.12
C MET A 167 -3.00 -1.79 15.38
N VAL A 168 -1.67 -1.73 15.27
CA VAL A 168 -0.79 -1.29 16.37
C VAL A 168 -1.18 0.12 16.84
N GLY A 169 -1.45 1.01 15.89
CA GLY A 169 -1.87 2.38 16.19
C GLY A 169 -3.21 2.46 16.90
N VAL A 170 -4.23 1.75 16.42
CA VAL A 170 -5.54 1.66 17.09
C VAL A 170 -5.37 1.09 18.50
N MET A 171 -4.62 0.00 18.65
CA MET A 171 -4.39 -0.65 19.95
C MET A 171 -3.61 0.23 20.94
N ALA A 172 -2.77 1.14 20.46
CA ALA A 172 -2.06 2.09 21.33
C ALA A 172 -3.02 3.02 22.10
N TRP A 173 -4.18 3.35 21.52
CA TRP A 173 -5.22 4.13 22.18
C TRP A 173 -6.03 3.31 23.19
N ILE A 174 -6.18 2.02 22.95
CA ILE A 174 -6.99 1.11 23.79
C ILE A 174 -6.20 0.59 24.97
N ARG A 175 -4.87 0.43 24.83
CA ARG A 175 -3.97 -0.14 25.84
C ARG A 175 -4.18 0.43 27.26
N PRO A 176 -4.35 1.75 27.48
CA PRO A 176 -4.61 2.29 28.82
C PRO A 176 -5.89 1.79 29.50
N PHE A 177 -6.89 1.34 28.73
CA PHE A 177 -8.17 0.85 29.24
C PHE A 177 -8.17 -0.66 29.49
N THR A 178 -7.19 -1.38 28.92
CA THR A 178 -7.12 -2.85 29.00
C THR A 178 -7.00 -3.44 30.41
N PRO A 179 -6.34 -2.80 31.41
CA PRO A 179 -6.32 -3.33 32.78
C PRO A 179 -7.71 -3.35 33.43
N ARG A 180 -8.60 -2.44 33.02
CA ARG A 180 -9.99 -2.43 33.49
C ARG A 180 -10.81 -3.41 32.68
N TRP A 181 -10.73 -3.35 31.35
CA TRP A 181 -11.56 -4.14 30.44
C TRP A 181 -10.68 -4.97 29.48
N PRO A 182 -10.24 -6.17 29.88
CA PRO A 182 -9.29 -6.97 29.09
C PRO A 182 -9.88 -7.44 27.75
N ILE A 183 -11.20 -7.63 27.69
CA ILE A 183 -11.92 -8.07 26.50
C ILE A 183 -11.76 -7.12 25.30
N LEU A 184 -11.46 -5.83 25.54
CA LEU A 184 -11.21 -4.85 24.47
C LEU A 184 -10.03 -5.23 23.57
N GLN A 185 -9.06 -6.00 24.08
CA GLN A 185 -7.93 -6.44 23.27
C GLN A 185 -8.33 -7.38 22.14
N GLN A 186 -9.42 -8.13 22.32
CA GLN A 186 -9.94 -9.08 21.34
C GLN A 186 -11.08 -8.46 20.52
N LEU A 187 -11.98 -7.73 21.18
CA LEU A 187 -13.15 -7.16 20.51
C LEU A 187 -12.80 -6.08 19.49
N VAL A 188 -11.75 -5.27 19.72
CA VAL A 188 -11.43 -4.21 18.76
C VAL A 188 -10.91 -4.76 17.43
N PRO A 189 -9.91 -5.66 17.40
CA PRO A 189 -9.48 -6.27 16.15
C PRO A 189 -10.61 -6.97 15.40
N ILE A 190 -11.45 -7.72 16.11
CA ILE A 190 -12.60 -8.43 15.53
C ILE A 190 -13.64 -7.42 14.99
N GLY A 191 -13.98 -6.41 15.78
CA GLY A 191 -14.94 -5.39 15.38
C GLY A 191 -14.48 -4.59 14.16
N LEU A 192 -13.20 -4.25 14.08
CA LEU A 192 -12.62 -3.59 12.91
C LEU A 192 -12.64 -4.50 11.68
N ALA A 193 -12.28 -5.78 11.83
CA ALA A 193 -12.35 -6.74 10.75
C ALA A 193 -13.78 -6.89 10.22
N LEU A 194 -14.77 -7.03 11.10
CA LEU A 194 -16.18 -7.10 10.72
C LEU A 194 -16.67 -5.81 10.04
N ALA A 195 -16.24 -4.65 10.52
CA ALA A 195 -16.59 -3.37 9.91
C ALA A 195 -16.02 -3.26 8.48
N LEU A 196 -14.78 -3.68 8.25
CA LEU A 196 -14.16 -3.70 6.93
C LEU A 196 -14.84 -4.71 5.99
N ILE A 197 -15.14 -5.92 6.46
CA ILE A 197 -15.91 -6.91 5.68
C ILE A 197 -17.29 -6.34 5.30
N THR A 198 -17.95 -5.66 6.23
CA THR A 198 -19.24 -5.02 5.97
C THR A 198 -19.12 -3.90 4.93
N LEU A 199 -18.04 -3.11 4.99
CA LEU A 199 -17.74 -2.08 4.00
C LEU A 199 -17.51 -2.70 2.61
N ASP A 200 -16.78 -3.81 2.52
CA ASP A 200 -16.52 -4.51 1.25
C ASP A 200 -17.81 -5.06 0.64
N VAL A 201 -18.66 -5.71 1.45
CA VAL A 201 -19.97 -6.21 1.02
C VAL A 201 -20.87 -5.06 0.56
N TRP A 202 -20.89 -3.96 1.32
CA TRP A 202 -21.64 -2.77 0.95
C TRP A 202 -21.15 -2.18 -0.38
N ALA A 203 -19.82 -2.04 -0.56
CA ALA A 203 -19.23 -1.50 -1.77
C ALA A 203 -19.54 -2.38 -2.99
N LEU A 204 -19.50 -3.71 -2.83
CA LEU A 204 -19.88 -4.66 -3.87
C LEU A 204 -21.32 -4.43 -4.34
N PHE A 205 -22.28 -4.44 -3.43
CA PHE A 205 -23.70 -4.37 -3.80
C PHE A 205 -24.21 -2.96 -4.14
N ARG A 206 -23.58 -1.91 -3.61
CA ARG A 206 -24.05 -0.53 -3.80
C ARG A 206 -23.26 0.25 -4.84
N ILE A 207 -22.01 -0.12 -5.10
CA ILE A 207 -21.14 0.61 -6.03
C ILE A 207 -20.80 -0.25 -7.24
N ILE A 208 -20.39 -1.50 -7.06
CA ILE A 208 -19.91 -2.33 -8.17
C ILE A 208 -21.08 -2.92 -8.97
N VAL A 209 -21.92 -3.74 -8.33
CA VAL A 209 -23.02 -4.47 -9.00
C VAL A 209 -23.97 -3.57 -9.80
N PRO A 210 -24.37 -2.37 -9.31
CA PRO A 210 -25.24 -1.48 -10.08
C PRO A 210 -24.58 -0.87 -11.34
N ASN A 211 -23.27 -0.99 -11.49
CA ASN A 211 -22.47 -0.42 -12.59
C ASN A 211 -21.74 -1.49 -13.43
N LEU A 212 -22.11 -2.77 -13.28
CA LEU A 212 -21.70 -3.89 -14.14
C LEU A 212 -22.63 -3.99 -15.35
#